data_AF-A0A2S7U3H9-F1
#
_entry.id   AF-A0A2S7U3H9-F1
#
_cell.length_a   1.000
_cell.length_b   1.000
_cell.length_c   1.000
_cell.angle_alpha   90.00
_cell.angle_beta   90.00
_cell.angle_gamma   90.00
#
_symmetry.space_group_name_H-M   'P 1'
#
loop_
_entity.id
_entity.type
_entity.pdbx_description
1 polymer ?
#
loop_
_entity_poly.entity_id
_entity_poly.type
_entity_poly.pdbx_seq_one_letter_code
_entity_poly.pdbx_strand_id
1 'polypeptide(L)'
;MRYWCDDANIYHPFTPEDKKFYFTDAITNKALGWLDEEPAEDKPFYLYLAFTAPHYPLHAWPEDIAKYKGKYDSGYESIRKARYQRMVKMGLIDPAKSPMQRWKGRAWSELTGIEL
;
A
#
# COMPACT_ATOMS: atom_id res chain seq x y z
N MET A 1 17.12 -11.99 2.88
CA MET A 1 17.51 -12.58 1.58
C MET A 1 16.31 -12.49 0.65
N ARG A 2 16.41 -11.77 -0.48
CA ARG A 2 15.25 -11.45 -1.34
C ARG A 2 15.16 -12.47 -2.47
N TYR A 3 14.23 -13.41 -2.33
CA TYR A 3 13.83 -14.30 -3.42
C TYR A 3 12.88 -13.55 -4.35
N TRP A 4 13.05 -13.75 -5.65
CA TRP A 4 12.08 -13.37 -6.66
C TRP A 4 11.62 -14.62 -7.38
N CYS A 5 10.32 -14.83 -7.46
CA CYS A 5 9.74 -15.97 -8.17
C CYS A 5 8.93 -15.42 -9.36
N ASP A 6 9.20 -15.92 -10.55
CA ASP A 6 8.44 -15.66 -11.77
C ASP A 6 8.05 -16.99 -12.40
N ASP A 7 6.79 -17.38 -12.21
CA ASP A 7 6.25 -18.71 -12.47
C ASP A 7 7.15 -19.82 -11.88
N ALA A 8 7.79 -20.63 -12.73
CA ALA A 8 8.67 -21.72 -12.33
C ALA A 8 10.10 -21.27 -11.99
N ASN A 9 10.45 -20.01 -12.25
CA ASN A 9 11.80 -19.50 -12.06
C ASN A 9 11.97 -18.86 -10.69
N ILE A 10 13.04 -19.21 -9.99
CA ILE A 10 13.39 -18.64 -8.69
C ILE A 10 14.76 -17.98 -8.81
N TYR A 11 14.83 -16.69 -8.49
CA TYR A 11 16.03 -15.88 -8.52
C TYR A 11 16.45 -15.51 -7.10
N HIS A 12 17.72 -15.77 -6.76
CA HIS A 12 18.25 -15.44 -5.44
C HIS A 12 19.79 -15.27 -5.43
N PRO A 13 20.33 -14.11 -5.02
CA PRO A 13 19.60 -12.87 -4.73
C PRO A 13 19.02 -12.31 -6.03
N PHE A 14 17.90 -11.59 -5.93
CA PHE A 14 17.39 -10.82 -7.05
C PHE A 14 17.64 -9.33 -6.85
N THR A 15 18.38 -8.74 -7.79
CA THR A 15 18.54 -7.30 -7.95
C THR A 15 18.15 -6.96 -9.39
N PRO A 16 17.06 -6.22 -9.61
CA PRO A 16 16.67 -5.79 -10.94
C PRO A 16 17.77 -4.93 -11.58
N GLU A 17 18.08 -5.20 -12.85
CA GLU A 17 18.99 -4.34 -13.63
C GLU A 17 18.33 -3.02 -14.02
N ASP A 18 17.02 -3.08 -14.34
CA ASP A 18 16.24 -1.88 -14.63
C ASP A 18 15.97 -1.09 -13.34
N LYS A 19 16.47 0.15 -13.32
CA LYS A 19 16.24 1.10 -12.23
C LYS A 19 14.78 1.51 -12.09
N LYS A 20 13.95 1.25 -13.10
CA LYS A 20 12.50 1.48 -13.07
C LYS A 20 11.72 0.27 -12.55
N PHE A 21 12.38 -0.79 -12.11
CA PHE A 21 11.68 -1.90 -11.47
C PHE A 21 11.04 -1.47 -10.15
N TYR A 22 9.73 -1.65 -10.04
CA TYR A 22 8.98 -1.51 -8.80
C TYR A 22 8.02 -2.68 -8.64
N PHE A 23 8.00 -3.26 -7.44
CA PHE A 23 7.39 -4.57 -7.25
C PHE A 23 5.87 -4.56 -7.50
N THR A 24 5.17 -3.50 -7.08
CA THR A 24 3.74 -3.32 -7.37
C THR A 24 3.47 -3.31 -8.88
N ASP A 25 4.34 -2.66 -9.66
CA ASP A 25 4.21 -2.56 -11.11
C ASP A 25 4.53 -3.91 -11.76
N ALA A 26 5.56 -4.61 -11.30
CA ALA A 26 5.91 -5.95 -11.80
C ALA A 26 4.79 -6.98 -11.58
N ILE A 27 4.17 -7.00 -10.39
CA ILE A 27 2.99 -7.84 -10.11
C ILE A 27 1.85 -7.52 -11.07
N THR A 28 1.57 -6.23 -11.28
CA THR A 28 0.47 -5.78 -12.15
C THR A 28 0.74 -6.12 -13.61
N ASN A 29 1.95 -5.85 -14.11
CA ASN A 29 2.33 -6.11 -15.50
C ASN A 29 2.30 -7.60 -15.83
N LYS A 30 2.72 -8.47 -14.90
CA LYS A 30 2.61 -9.92 -15.08
C LYS A 30 1.14 -10.36 -15.17
N ALA A 31 0.29 -9.82 -14.29
CA ALA A 31 -1.14 -10.11 -14.31
C ALA A 31 -1.84 -9.64 -15.58
N LEU A 32 -1.46 -8.47 -16.11
CA LEU A 32 -1.92 -7.99 -17.42
C LEU A 32 -1.45 -8.91 -18.55
N GLY A 33 -0.20 -9.37 -18.51
CA GLY A 33 0.32 -10.35 -19.48
C GLY A 33 -0.53 -11.63 -19.52
N TRP A 34 -0.91 -12.18 -18.36
CA TRP A 34 -1.82 -13.33 -18.31
C TRP A 34 -3.19 -13.02 -18.94
N LEU A 35 -3.75 -11.84 -18.68
CA LEU A 35 -5.03 -11.41 -19.27
C LEU A 35 -4.95 -11.21 -20.79
N ASP A 36 -3.80 -10.77 -21.31
CA ASP A 36 -3.55 -10.57 -22.74
C ASP A 36 -3.26 -11.91 -23.47
N GLU A 37 -2.73 -12.91 -22.75
CA GLU A 37 -2.45 -14.26 -23.25
C GLU A 37 -3.71 -15.16 -23.31
N GLU A 38 -4.78 -14.82 -22.58
CA GLU A 38 -6.01 -15.62 -22.56
C GLU A 38 -6.58 -15.77 -23.98
N PRO A 39 -6.61 -17.00 -24.53
CA PRO A 39 -7.18 -17.22 -25.86
C PRO A 39 -8.68 -16.92 -25.84
N ALA A 40 -9.20 -16.56 -27.00
CA ALA A 40 -10.61 -16.26 -27.26
C ALA A 40 -11.55 -17.49 -27.09
N GLU A 41 -11.51 -18.16 -25.94
CA GLU A 41 -12.45 -19.19 -25.53
C GLU A 41 -13.30 -18.65 -24.37
N ASP A 42 -14.60 -18.93 -24.37
CA ASP A 42 -15.58 -18.47 -23.38
C ASP A 42 -15.39 -19.12 -21.97
N LYS A 43 -14.15 -19.36 -21.54
CA LYS A 43 -13.83 -19.95 -20.24
C LYS A 43 -13.61 -18.86 -19.18
N PRO A 44 -14.09 -19.06 -17.95
CA PRO A 44 -13.83 -18.12 -16.86
C PRO A 44 -12.36 -18.16 -16.42
N PHE A 45 -11.78 -16.99 -16.19
CA PHE A 45 -10.43 -16.81 -15.64
C PHE A 45 -10.46 -16.58 -14.13
N TYR A 46 -9.46 -17.10 -13.41
CA TYR A 46 -9.24 -16.82 -11.98
C TYR A 46 -7.88 -16.16 -11.77
N LEU A 47 -7.90 -14.96 -11.17
CA LEU A 47 -6.71 -14.19 -10.85
C LEU A 47 -6.60 -13.93 -9.36
N TYR A 48 -5.48 -14.36 -8.77
CA TYR A 48 -5.12 -13.97 -7.41
C TYR A 48 -3.98 -12.95 -7.44
N LEU A 49 -4.29 -11.70 -7.12
CA LEU A 49 -3.33 -10.60 -7.15
C LEU A 49 -2.94 -10.18 -5.73
N ALA A 50 -1.81 -10.69 -5.25
CA ALA A 50 -1.34 -10.48 -3.88
C ALA A 50 -0.22 -9.43 -3.82
N PHE A 51 -0.60 -8.15 -3.81
CA PHE A 51 0.39 -7.07 -3.63
C PHE A 51 1.09 -7.17 -2.27
N THR A 52 2.37 -6.83 -2.24
CA THR A 52 3.12 -6.67 -0.98
C THR A 52 3.12 -5.24 -0.47
N ALA A 53 2.85 -4.25 -1.32
CA ALA A 53 2.63 -2.89 -0.86
C ALA A 53 1.37 -2.83 0.05
N PRO A 54 1.34 -2.00 1.11
CA PRO A 54 2.33 -1.01 1.51
C PRO A 54 3.27 -1.51 2.63
N HIS A 55 3.61 -2.81 2.64
CA HIS A 55 4.46 -3.39 3.67
C HIS A 55 5.86 -2.76 3.69
N TYR A 56 6.53 -2.82 4.85
CA TYR A 56 7.90 -2.34 4.96
C TYR A 56 8.86 -3.13 4.04
N PRO A 57 9.96 -2.52 3.57
CA PRO A 57 10.31 -1.10 3.69
C PRO A 57 9.41 -0.19 2.85
N LEU A 58 9.09 1.00 3.38
CA LEU A 58 8.16 1.95 2.76
C LEU A 58 8.84 2.69 1.60
N HIS A 59 8.69 2.17 0.38
CA HIS A 59 9.18 2.82 -0.84
C HIS A 59 8.03 3.08 -1.81
N ALA A 60 8.08 4.21 -2.50
CA ALA A 60 7.16 4.60 -3.56
C ALA A 60 7.87 5.52 -4.55
N TRP A 61 7.27 5.76 -5.71
CA TRP A 61 7.82 6.68 -6.69
C TRP A 61 7.84 8.13 -6.16
N PRO A 62 8.85 8.95 -6.51
CA PRO A 62 8.95 10.34 -6.05
C PRO A 62 7.68 11.17 -6.32
N GLU A 63 7.06 10.99 -7.48
CA GLU A 63 5.80 11.63 -7.88
C GLU A 63 4.61 11.20 -7.02
N ASP A 64 4.59 9.96 -6.55
CA ASP A 64 3.56 9.47 -5.63
C ASP A 64 3.77 10.03 -4.23
N ILE A 65 5.02 10.10 -3.76
CA ILE A 65 5.38 10.73 -2.47
C ILE A 65 5.01 12.22 -2.49
N ALA A 66 5.31 12.93 -3.58
CA ALA A 66 5.05 14.36 -3.74
C ALA A 66 3.58 14.73 -3.52
N LYS A 67 2.63 13.86 -3.92
CA LYS A 67 1.18 14.05 -3.70
C LYS A 67 0.80 14.16 -2.22
N TYR A 68 1.64 13.70 -1.31
CA TYR A 68 1.39 13.68 0.14
C TYR A 68 2.25 14.69 0.92
N LYS A 69 3.06 15.51 0.25
CA LYS A 69 3.84 16.57 0.91
C LYS A 69 2.90 17.51 1.67
N GLY A 70 3.19 17.75 2.95
CA GLY A 70 2.35 18.58 3.82
C GLY A 70 1.11 17.90 4.39
N LYS A 71 0.68 16.76 3.82
CA LYS A 71 -0.59 16.12 4.17
C LYS A 71 -0.59 15.51 5.57
N TYR A 72 0.58 15.08 6.04
CA TYR A 72 0.74 14.42 7.33
C TYR A 72 1.39 15.31 8.42
N ASP A 73 1.73 16.58 8.10
CA ASP A 73 2.38 17.52 9.02
C ASP A 73 1.57 17.80 10.30
N SER A 74 0.25 17.63 10.23
CA SER A 74 -0.67 17.78 11.37
C SER A 74 -0.65 16.61 12.37
N GLY A 75 0.11 15.55 12.09
CA GLY A 75 0.30 14.40 12.97
C GLY A 75 -0.80 13.33 12.92
N TYR A 76 -0.48 12.15 13.48
CA TYR A 76 -1.37 10.99 13.39
C TYR A 76 -2.68 11.18 14.16
N GLU A 77 -2.75 12.01 15.20
CA GLU A 77 -4.01 12.25 15.94
C GLU A 77 -5.02 13.02 15.08
N SER A 78 -4.56 14.08 14.40
CA SER A 78 -5.37 14.89 13.48
C SER A 78 -5.88 14.03 12.32
N ILE A 79 -4.99 13.23 11.73
CA ILE A 79 -5.32 12.32 10.63
C ILE A 79 -6.28 11.23 11.08
N ARG A 80 -6.07 10.64 12.26
CA ARG A 80 -6.96 9.64 12.85
C ARG A 80 -8.36 10.20 13.07
N LYS A 81 -8.48 11.41 13.62
CA LYS A 81 -9.77 12.09 13.83
C LYS A 81 -10.49 12.33 12.49
N ALA A 82 -9.78 12.85 11.50
CA ALA A 82 -10.34 13.10 10.17
C ALA A 82 -10.82 11.79 9.48
N ARG A 83 -10.05 10.70 9.59
CA ARG A 83 -10.45 9.37 9.07
C ARG A 83 -11.71 8.85 9.75
N TYR A 84 -11.78 8.94 11.09
CA TYR A 84 -12.97 8.53 11.83
C TYR A 84 -14.22 9.30 11.40
N GLN A 85 -14.13 10.64 11.32
CA GLN A 85 -15.24 11.49 10.89
C GLN A 85 -15.71 11.16 9.47
N ARG A 86 -14.76 10.87 8.55
CA ARG A 86 -15.09 10.44 7.18
C ARG A 86 -15.81 9.08 7.17
N MET A 87 -15.36 8.10 7.96
CA MET A 87 -16.01 6.79 8.06
C MET A 87 -17.44 6.90 8.60
N VAL A 88 -17.68 7.76 9.60
CA VAL A 88 -19.03 8.06 10.10
C VAL A 88 -19.89 8.70 9.02
N LYS A 89 -19.38 9.72 8.31
CA LYS A 89 -20.11 10.38 7.21
C LYS A 89 -20.46 9.41 6.07
N MET A 90 -19.61 8.41 5.83
CA MET A 90 -19.82 7.36 4.82
C MET A 90 -20.75 6.22 5.30
N GLY A 91 -21.18 6.22 6.57
CA GLY A 91 -21.99 5.14 7.14
C GLY A 91 -21.23 3.84 7.40
N LEU A 92 -19.88 3.85 7.34
CA LEU A 92 -19.06 2.67 7.65
C LEU A 92 -18.99 2.39 9.16
N ILE A 93 -19.19 3.42 9.99
CA ILE A 93 -19.15 3.34 11.45
C ILE A 93 -20.37 4.05 12.02
N ASP A 94 -21.08 3.36 12.92
CA ASP A 94 -22.06 3.96 13.81
C ASP A 94 -21.34 4.53 15.05
N PRO A 95 -21.29 5.86 15.24
CA PRO A 95 -20.56 6.46 16.36
C PRO A 95 -21.19 6.16 17.72
N ALA A 96 -22.47 5.79 17.79
CA ALA A 96 -23.12 5.39 19.04
C ALA A 96 -22.63 4.01 19.50
N LYS A 97 -22.35 3.09 18.57
CA LYS A 97 -21.84 1.74 18.87
C LYS A 97 -20.33 1.66 18.94
N SER A 98 -19.65 2.45 18.12
CA SER A 98 -18.21 2.43 17.94
C SER A 98 -17.62 3.84 18.06
N PRO A 99 -17.63 4.42 19.27
CA PRO A 99 -17.05 5.75 19.51
C PRO A 99 -15.53 5.73 19.29
N MET A 100 -14.99 6.85 18.81
CA MET A 100 -13.55 7.01 18.65
C MET A 100 -12.86 6.90 20.01
N GLN A 101 -12.01 5.88 20.16
CA GLN A 101 -11.28 5.64 21.40
C GLN A 101 -10.29 6.78 21.71
N ARG A 102 -10.01 7.02 23.00
CA ARG A 102 -8.94 7.95 23.39
C ARG A 102 -7.59 7.44 22.85
N TRP A 103 -6.76 8.35 22.35
CA TRP A 103 -5.39 8.03 21.96
C TRP A 103 -4.56 7.63 23.20
N LYS A 104 -3.84 6.51 23.11
CA LYS A 104 -3.01 5.97 24.20
C LYS A 104 -1.50 5.97 23.89
N GLY A 105 -1.10 6.39 22.69
CA GLY A 105 0.31 6.52 22.32
C GLY A 105 0.91 7.84 22.79
N ARG A 106 2.19 8.05 22.46
CA ARG A 106 2.86 9.36 22.59
C ARG A 106 2.13 10.41 21.76
N ALA A 107 2.25 11.68 22.09
CA ALA A 107 1.69 12.73 21.23
C ALA A 107 2.60 12.97 20.02
N TRP A 108 2.04 13.35 18.86
CA TRP A 108 2.86 13.71 17.69
C TRP A 108 3.86 14.83 18.01
N SER A 109 3.45 15.80 18.82
CA SER A 109 4.30 16.90 19.28
C SER A 109 5.46 16.48 20.19
N GLU A 110 5.45 15.26 20.72
CA GLU A 110 6.51 14.72 21.59
C GLU A 110 7.56 13.94 20.80
N LEU A 111 7.36 13.74 19.49
CA LEU A 111 8.31 13.03 18.65
C LEU A 111 9.52 13.88 18.31
N THR A 112 10.68 13.23 18.27
CA THR A 112 11.95 13.85 17.87
C THR A 112 12.14 13.81 16.35
N GLY A 113 13.08 14.60 15.82
CA GLY A 113 13.40 14.60 14.39
C GLY A 113 13.98 13.29 13.84
N ILE A 114 14.31 12.32 14.70
CA ILE A 114 14.69 10.94 14.29
C ILE A 114 13.44 10.08 14.03
N GLU A 115 12.30 10.48 14.61
CA GLU A 115 11.02 9.76 14.57
C GLU A 115 10.01 10.41 13.60
N LEU A 116 10.35 11.58 13.04
CA LEU A 116 9.61 12.32 12.00
C LEU A 116 10.22 12.05 10.62
#